data_AF-A0A844X2L8-F1
#
_entry.id   AF-A0A844X2L8-F1
#
_cell.length_a   1.000
_cell.length_b   1.000
_cell.length_c   1.000
_cell.angle_alpha   90.00
_cell.angle_beta   90.00
_cell.angle_gamma   90.00
#
_symmetry.space_group_name_H-M   'P 1'
#
loop_
_entity.id
_entity.type
_entity.pdbx_description
1 polymer ?
#
loop_
_entity_poly.entity_id
_entity_poly.type
_entity_poly.pdbx_seq_one_letter_code
_entity_poly.pdbx_strand_id
1 'polypeptide(L)' 'MPTQERKTWAEKRQATHSITIAMSCAIMGLSRSAYYYQPKLPDDSMIIAILSDIAERHLR' A
#
# COMPACT_ATOMS: atom_id res chain seq x y z
N MET A 1 8.59 -11.88 -4.00
CA MET A 1 8.29 -10.51 -4.45
C MET A 1 7.15 -9.95 -3.60
N PRO A 2 7.37 -8.88 -2.83
CA PRO A 2 6.35 -8.20 -2.04
C PRO A 2 5.08 -7.89 -2.83
N THR A 3 3.93 -7.87 -2.15
CA THR A 3 2.62 -7.61 -2.78
C THR A 3 2.57 -6.26 -3.48
N GLN A 4 3.19 -5.23 -2.90
CA GLN A 4 3.23 -3.89 -3.49
C GLN A 4 4.00 -3.87 -4.81
N GLU A 5 5.16 -4.54 -4.87
CA GLU A 5 5.90 -4.68 -6.13
C GLU A 5 5.06 -5.43 -7.16
N ARG A 6 4.34 -6.49 -6.76
CA ARG A 6 3.53 -7.28 -7.70
C ARG A 6 2.41 -6.44 -8.30
N LYS A 7 1.85 -5.52 -7.50
CA LYS A 7 0.83 -4.57 -7.92
C LYS A 7 1.40 -3.57 -8.94
N THR A 8 2.54 -2.96 -8.66
CA THR A 8 3.20 -2.03 -9.60
C THR A 8 3.52 -2.69 -10.94
N TRP A 9 3.99 -3.93 -10.92
CA TRP A 9 4.25 -4.69 -12.14
C TRP A 9 2.95 -5.04 -12.90
N ALA A 10 1.87 -5.37 -12.17
CA ALA A 10 0.56 -5.62 -12.77
C ALA A 10 -0.02 -4.37 -13.47
N GLU A 11 0.12 -3.20 -12.84
CA GLU A 11 -0.27 -1.89 -13.39
C GLU A 11 0.53 -1.54 -14.64
N LYS A 12 1.86 -1.68 -14.58
CA LYS A 12 2.74 -1.46 -15.74
C LYS A 12 2.36 -2.34 -16.93
N ARG A 13 2.11 -3.63 -16.68
CA ARG A 13 1.76 -4.58 -17.75
C ARG A 13 0.40 -4.27 -18.38
N GLN A 14 -0.58 -3.86 -17.57
CA GLN A 14 -1.88 -3.39 -18.08
C GLN A 14 -1.69 -2.20 -19.03
N ALA A 15 -0.89 -1.21 -18.64
CA ALA A 15 -0.63 -0.03 -19.45
C ALA A 15 0.12 -0.36 -20.75
N THR A 16 1.08 -1.29 -20.72
CA THR A 16 1.88 -1.64 -21.91
C THR A 16 1.15 -2.54 -22.89
N HIS A 17 0.37 -3.51 -22.42
CA HIS A 17 -0.18 -4.57 -23.27
C HIS A 17 -1.71 -4.57 -23.39
N SER A 18 -2.40 -3.56 -22.83
CA SER A 18 -3.87 -3.46 -22.85
C SER A 18 -4.59 -4.72 -22.34
N ILE A 19 -3.96 -5.47 -21.43
CA ILE A 19 -4.54 -6.69 -20.84
C ILE A 19 -5.51 -6.35 -19.70
N THR A 20 -6.46 -7.24 -19.43
CA THR A 20 -7.41 -7.03 -18.32
C THR A 20 -6.74 -7.14 -16.95
N ILE A 21 -7.34 -6.51 -15.93
CA ILE A 21 -6.87 -6.59 -14.54
C ILE A 21 -6.85 -8.05 -14.07
N ALA A 22 -7.85 -8.86 -14.43
CA ALA A 22 -7.93 -10.26 -14.06
C ALA A 22 -6.74 -11.07 -14.61
N MET A 23 -6.39 -10.86 -15.89
CA MET A 23 -5.24 -11.50 -16.52
C MET A 23 -3.94 -11.03 -15.87
N SER A 24 -3.79 -9.72 -15.64
CA SER A 24 -2.61 -9.16 -14.98
C SER A 24 -2.41 -9.75 -13.57
N CYS A 25 -3.50 -9.85 -12.79
CA CYS A 25 -3.49 -10.47 -11.46
C CYS A 25 -3.12 -11.96 -11.51
N ALA A 26 -3.65 -12.72 -12.47
CA ALA A 26 -3.33 -14.14 -12.63
C ALA A 26 -1.84 -14.36 -12.94
N ILE A 27 -1.26 -13.56 -13.84
CA ILE A 27 0.16 -13.67 -14.19
C ILE A 27 1.05 -13.28 -13.00
N MET A 28 0.65 -12.28 -12.22
CA MET A 28 1.43 -11.79 -11.07
C MET A 28 1.18 -12.58 -9.78
N GLY A 29 0.30 -13.58 -9.78
CA GLY A 29 -0.08 -14.34 -8.58
C GLY A 29 -0.74 -13.46 -7.50
N LEU A 30 -1.53 -12.47 -7.92
CA LEU A 30 -2.27 -11.55 -7.05
C LEU A 30 -3.74 -11.91 -7.01
N SER A 31 -4.37 -11.77 -5.83
CA SER A 31 -5.83 -11.70 -5.77
C SER A 31 -6.28 -10.31 -6.25
N ARG A 32 -7.49 -10.23 -6.82
CA ARG A 32 -8.09 -8.96 -7.21
C ARG A 32 -8.22 -8.00 -6.02
N SER A 33 -8.54 -8.54 -4.83
CA SER A 33 -8.62 -7.74 -3.60
C SER A 33 -7.27 -7.13 -3.24
N ALA A 34 -6.18 -7.88 -3.33
CA ALA A 34 -4.84 -7.36 -3.08
C ALA A 34 -4.42 -6.32 -4.12
N TYR A 35 -4.85 -6.46 -5.38
CA TYR A 35 -4.64 -5.46 -6.42
C TYR A 35 -5.36 -4.15 -6.10
N TYR A 36 -6.63 -4.18 -5.70
CA TYR A 36 -7.37 -2.96 -5.38
C TYR A 36 -7.04 -2.35 -4.03
N TYR A 37 -6.52 -3.15 -3.10
CA TYR A 37 -6.18 -2.65 -1.77
C TYR A 37 -5.14 -1.53 -1.85
N GLN A 38 -5.52 -0.36 -1.34
CA GLN A 38 -4.60 0.70 -0.99
C GLN A 38 -4.44 0.63 0.53
N PRO A 39 -3.21 0.38 1.02
CA PRO A 39 -2.94 0.47 2.45
C PRO A 39 -3.40 1.83 2.94
N LYS A 40 -4.29 1.83 3.93
CA LYS A 40 -4.51 3.03 4.73
C LYS A 40 -3.24 3.20 5.54
N LEU A 41 -2.37 4.10 5.10
CA LEU A 41 -1.39 4.71 5.98
C LEU A 41 -2.14 5.89 6.60
N PRO A 42 -2.77 5.74 7.78
CA PRO A 42 -3.25 6.91 8.50
C PRO A 42 -2.06 7.86 8.70
N ASP A 43 -2.30 9.15 8.48
CA ASP A 43 -1.34 10.17 8.87
C ASP A 43 -1.29 10.22 10.40
N ASP A 44 -0.37 9.43 10.96
CA ASP A 44 -0.23 9.30 12.41
C ASP A 44 0.59 10.46 13.01
N SER A 45 0.98 11.46 12.20
CA SER A 45 1.79 12.59 12.63
C SER A 45 1.15 13.34 13.80
N MET A 46 -0.18 13.50 13.80
CA MET A 46 -0.90 14.13 14.90
C MET A 46 -0.80 13.32 16.20
N ILE A 47 -0.94 11.99 16.11
CA ILE A 47 -0.85 11.10 17.27
C ILE A 47 0.58 11.11 17.81
N ILE A 48 1.58 11.03 16.92
CA ILE A 48 3.00 11.09 17.29
C ILE A 48 3.32 12.41 17.99
N ALA A 49 2.82 13.54 17.48
CA ALA A 49 3.05 14.85 18.08
C ALA A 49 2.44 14.96 19.49
N ILE A 50 1.20 14.52 19.68
CA ILE A 50 0.52 14.52 20.98
C ILE A 50 1.28 13.63 21.98
N LEU A 51 1.65 12.42 21.57
CA LEU A 51 2.37 11.49 22.44
C LEU A 51 3.75 12.03 22.81
N SER A 52 4.42 12.72 21.89
CA SER A 52 5.72 13.36 22.15
C SER A 52 5.59 14.50 23.16
N ASP A 53 4.58 15.37 23.02
CA ASP A 53 4.32 16.46 23.97
C ASP A 53 3.98 15.94 25.37
N ILE A 54 3.19 14.87 25.48
CA ILE A 54 2.90 14.20 26.76
C ILE A 54 4.18 13.63 27.37
N ALA A 55 5.00 12.95 26.56
CA ALA A 55 6.26 12.38 27.04
C ALA A 55 7.23 13.46 27.54
N GLU A 56 7.38 14.56 26.82
CA GLU A 56 8.22 15.70 27.24
C GLU A 56 7.74 16.35 28.54
N ARG A 57 6.42 16.44 28.75
CA ARG A 57 5.83 17.07 29.93
C ARG A 57 5.87 16.20 31.19
N HIS A 58 5.83 14.88 31.04
CA HIS A 58 5.56 13.98 32.17
C HIS A 58 6.62 12.91 32.43
N LEU A 59 7.54 12.65 31.49
CA LEU A 59 8.60 11.65 31.64
C LEU A 59 9.99 12.27 31.83
N ARG A 60 10.05 13.56 32.20
CA ARG A 60 11.30 14.26 32.51
C ARG A 60 11.63 14.25 33.99
#